data_AF-A0A2H0GC66-F1
#
_entry.id   AF-A0A2H0GC66-F1
#
_cell.length_a   1.000
_cell.length_b   1.000
_cell.length_c   1.000
_cell.angle_alpha   90.00
_cell.angle_beta   90.00
_cell.angle_gamma   90.00
#
_symmetry.space_group_name_H-M   'P 1'
#
loop_
_entity.id
_entity.type
_entity.pdbx_description
1 polymer ?
#
loop_
_entity_poly.entity_id
_entity_poly.type
_entity_poly.pdbx_seq_one_letter_code
_entity_poly.pdbx_strand_id
1 'polypeptide(L)' 'MQQSHFIESIKNPALLVGKVDELLLVTKEFPYCQTTYLMMALLLKNNNDIQFDEYLKKAAVYC' A
#
# COMPACT_ATOMS: atom_id res chain seq x y z
N MET A 1 1.04 6.04 -12.35
CA MET A 1 0.94 4.62 -12.72
C MET A 1 -0.33 4.46 -13.57
N GLN A 2 -0.33 3.73 -14.68
CA GLN A 2 -1.61 3.49 -15.37
C GLN A 2 -2.53 2.64 -14.49
N GLN A 3 -3.84 2.93 -14.47
CA GLN A 3 -4.83 2.21 -13.65
C GLN A 3 -4.77 0.69 -13.86
N SER A 4 -4.43 0.23 -15.07
CA SER A 4 -4.19 -1.17 -15.42
C SER A 4 -3.07 -1.80 -14.59
N HIS A 5 -1.93 -1.11 -14.47
CA HIS A 5 -0.80 -1.56 -13.66
C HIS A 5 -1.18 -1.65 -12.19
N PHE A 6 -1.95 -0.68 -11.67
CA PHE A 6 -2.41 -0.72 -10.28
C PHE A 6 -3.32 -1.92 -10.00
N ILE A 7 -4.30 -2.18 -10.88
CA ILE A 7 -5.19 -3.34 -10.77
C ILE A 7 -4.39 -4.65 -10.81
N GLU A 8 -3.41 -4.74 -11.69
CA GLU A 8 -2.53 -5.91 -11.78
C GLU A 8 -1.68 -6.09 -10.52
N SER A 9 -1.20 -4.98 -9.94
CA SER A 9 -0.45 -4.97 -8.69
C SER A 9 -1.26 -5.50 -7.49
N ILE A 10 -2.56 -5.16 -7.43
CA ILE A 10 -3.48 -5.69 -6.43
C ILE A 10 -3.77 -7.18 -6.68
N LYS A 11 -3.96 -7.59 -7.94
CA LYS A 11 -4.24 -8.98 -8.30
C LYS A 11 -3.05 -9.90 -8.02
N ASN A 12 -1.83 -9.38 -8.16
CA ASN A 12 -0.59 -10.10 -7.90
C ASN A 12 0.28 -9.36 -6.88
N PRO A 13 -0.07 -9.43 -5.57
CA PRO A 13 0.65 -8.70 -4.51
C PRO A 13 2.14 -9.01 -4.46
N ALA A 14 2.55 -10.21 -4.92
CA ALA A 14 3.95 -10.62 -5.04
C ALA A 14 4.81 -9.66 -5.88
N LEU A 15 4.20 -8.90 -6.81
CA LEU A 15 4.89 -7.87 -7.60
C LEU A 15 5.33 -6.65 -6.76
N LEU A 16 4.66 -6.44 -5.62
CA LEU A 16 4.88 -5.32 -4.71
C LEU A 16 5.58 -5.71 -3.40
N VAL A 17 5.74 -7.01 -3.13
CA VAL A 17 6.43 -7.50 -1.92
C VAL A 17 7.88 -7.00 -1.94
N GLY A 18 8.28 -6.30 -0.87
CA GLY A 18 9.63 -5.76 -0.71
C GLY A 18 9.88 -4.41 -1.41
N LYS A 19 8.88 -3.86 -2.11
CA LYS A 19 9.01 -2.60 -2.86
C LYS A 19 8.27 -1.43 -2.21
N VAL A 20 8.83 -0.93 -1.10
CA VAL A 20 8.27 0.20 -0.32
C VAL A 20 7.99 1.41 -1.22
N ASP A 21 8.95 1.79 -2.07
CA ASP A 21 8.86 3.02 -2.88
C ASP A 21 7.76 2.96 -3.94
N GLU A 22 7.57 1.80 -4.57
CA GLU A 22 6.50 1.58 -5.54
C GLU A 22 5.12 1.66 -4.86
N LEU A 23 4.96 1.01 -3.70
CA LEU A 23 3.74 1.08 -2.90
C LEU A 23 3.45 2.51 -2.40
N LEU A 24 4.49 3.24 -1.98
CA LEU A 24 4.36 4.63 -1.54
C LEU A 24 3.85 5.53 -2.69
N LEU A 25 4.38 5.36 -3.91
CA LEU A 25 3.88 6.05 -5.09
C LEU A 25 2.39 5.77 -5.34
N VAL A 26 1.97 4.51 -5.21
CA VAL A 26 0.56 4.13 -5.37
C VAL A 26 -0.32 4.76 -4.29
N THR A 27 0.13 4.83 -3.03
CA THR A 27 -0.65 5.50 -1.96
C THR A 27 -0.82 7.00 -2.20
N LYS A 28 0.13 7.65 -2.88
CA LYS A 28 0.04 9.07 -3.25
C LYS A 28 -0.88 9.29 -4.44
N GLU A 29 -0.87 8.36 -5.39
CA GLU A 29 -1.70 8.43 -6.60
C GLU A 29 -3.17 8.07 -6.32
N PHE A 30 -3.42 7.14 -5.39
CA PHE A 30 -4.75 6.71 -4.99
C PHE A 30 -4.96 6.93 -3.47
N PRO A 31 -5.03 8.19 -3.01
CA PRO A 31 -5.02 8.55 -1.58
C PRO A 31 -6.29 8.13 -0.81
N TYR A 32 -7.29 7.61 -1.49
CA TYR A 32 -8.53 7.09 -0.89
C TYR A 32 -8.68 5.58 -1.09
N CYS A 33 -7.68 4.90 -1.66
CA CYS A 33 -7.74 3.46 -1.84
C CYS A 33 -7.30 2.75 -0.55
N GLN A 34 -8.28 2.24 0.20
CA GLN A 34 -8.06 1.47 1.42
C GLN A 34 -7.08 0.32 1.21
N THR A 35 -7.25 -0.46 0.14
CA THR A 35 -6.41 -1.63 -0.16
C THR A 35 -4.94 -1.26 -0.24
N THR A 36 -4.60 -0.13 -0.86
CA THR A 36 -3.21 0.32 -0.97
C THR A 36 -2.60 0.64 0.39
N TYR A 37 -3.36 1.32 1.27
CA TYR A 37 -2.90 1.58 2.65
C TYR A 37 -2.73 0.30 3.45
N LEU A 38 -3.61 -0.69 3.26
CA LEU A 38 -3.52 -1.98 3.92
C LEU A 38 -2.27 -2.76 3.46
N MET A 39 -1.98 -2.75 2.15
CA MET A 39 -0.78 -3.37 1.59
C MET A 39 0.51 -2.71 2.10
N MET A 40 0.53 -1.37 2.17
CA MET A 40 1.66 -0.63 2.72
C MET A 40 1.86 -0.94 4.21
N ALA A 41 0.79 -0.97 5.00
CA ALA A 41 0.85 -1.34 6.42
C ALA A 41 1.39 -2.76 6.62
N LEU A 42 0.96 -3.73 5.81
CA LEU A 42 1.48 -5.10 5.87
C LEU A 42 2.99 -5.15 5.61
N LEU A 43 3.46 -4.40 4.61
CA LEU A 43 4.87 -4.33 4.26
C LEU A 43 5.70 -3.68 5.38
N LEU A 44 5.23 -2.55 5.93
CA LEU A 44 5.86 -1.85 7.05
C LEU A 44 5.93 -2.74 8.30
N LYS A 45 4.86 -3.50 8.59
CA LYS A 45 4.84 -4.48 9.68
C LYS A 45 5.92 -5.54 9.52
N ASN A 46 6.07 -6.10 8.32
CA ASN A 46 7.08 -7.14 8.05
C ASN A 46 8.52 -6.60 8.20
N ASN A 47 8.70 -5.29 8.00
CA ASN A 47 9.98 -4.62 8.15
C ASN A 47 10.22 -4.03 9.56
N ASN A 48 9.29 -4.23 10.51
CA ASN A 48 9.28 -3.56 11.82
C ASN A 48 9.44 -2.03 11.71
N ASP A 49 8.84 -1.43 10.69
CA ASP A 49 8.92 0.01 10.44
C ASP A 49 7.96 0.79 11.36
N ILE A 50 8.42 1.92 11.89
CA ILE A 50 7.68 2.76 12.84
C ILE A 50 6.40 3.35 12.23
N GLN A 51 6.33 3.48 10.91
CA GLN A 51 5.19 4.06 10.21
C GLN A 51 4.00 3.09 10.10
N PHE A 52 4.17 1.82 10.50
CA PHE A 52 3.12 0.82 10.44
C PHE A 52 1.77 1.30 11.01
N ASP A 53 1.77 1.84 12.22
CA ASP A 53 0.55 2.29 12.91
C ASP A 53 -0.13 3.46 12.19
N GLU A 54 0.63 4.34 11.55
CA GLU A 54 0.10 5.46 10.80
C GLU A 54 -0.66 4.97 9.55
N TYR A 55 -0.06 4.05 8.79
CA TYR A 55 -0.67 3.50 7.59
C TYR A 55 -1.86 2.61 7.91
N LEU A 56 -1.82 1.88 9.03
CA LEU A 56 -2.96 1.10 9.50
C LEU A 56 -4.16 2.00 9.84
N LYS A 57 -3.93 3.14 10.51
CA LYS A 57 -4.98 4.13 10.79
C LYS A 57 -5.58 4.71 9.51
N LYS A 58 -4.76 5.05 8.52
CA LYS A 58 -5.24 5.54 7.22
C LYS A 58 -6.13 4.50 6.51
N ALA A 59 -5.73 3.22 6.54
CA ALA A 59 -6.54 2.14 6.00
C ALA A 59 -7.90 2.01 6.72
N ALA A 60 -7.96 2.26 8.02
CA ALA A 60 -9.20 2.20 8.80
C ALA A 60 -10.14 3.41 8.57
N VAL A 61 -9.59 4.60 8.23
CA VAL A 61 -10.39 5.82 7.99
C VAL A 61 -11.06 5.81 6.62
N TYR A 62 -10.39 5.31 5.58
CA TYR A 62 -10.92 5.28 4.22
C TYR A 62 -11.84 4.07 3.95
N CYS A 63 -12.60 3.66 4.97
CA CYS A 63 -13.56 2.56 4.92
C CYS A 63 -14.88 2.96 4.26
#